data_AF-A0A7S1QTR6-F1
#
_entry.id   AF-A0A7S1QTR6-F1
#
_cell.length_a   1.000
_cell.length_b   1.000
_cell.length_c   1.000
_cell.angle_alpha   90.00
_cell.angle_beta   90.00
_cell.angle_gamma   90.00
#
_symmetry.space_group_name_H-M   'P 1'
#
loop_
_entity.id
_entity.type
_entity.pdbx_description
1 polymer ?
#
loop_
_entity_poly.entity_id
_entity_poly.type
_entity_poly.pdbx_seq_one_letter_code
_entity_poly.pdbx_strand_id
1 'polypeptide(L)'
;MAPLKMRHWPQWRGADVKALVTPIILTGLLLVSWFTGLKSTIDNLQLAKEALCGGNTTFSFELNGLDMVHIANLQSFSQTAAYAVDDLASRAVKEARDNMPSSQWQYALYSTTYGQSQKFMNQARLDKMMGTVEDIYRSRFSVCHDALDTVPHLSMMTDLVENQRRTWPHYMAYHLGLPAPVRSCAEVRHLCYYDARTSHLAMSILRALCPVTCGCHSLLNGTAIVSPEFGCPATCLYDPDPAERQGVPCSDVQPSGNAPRTLSAYSMLLEEARANPLYNITDMFTVYGCGFVRRAVGYDLCKPDAGNPYMLTSMHQGNPFNFQVMKVVTFMCPVECNCGGGFSSSAGRPDDRLCPTSCLCVWEMGRPIAEAAM
;
A
#
# COMPACT_ATOMS: atom_id res chain seq x y z
N MET A 1 45.73 38.70 -20.35
CA MET A 1 44.58 38.14 -21.09
C MET A 1 44.55 38.80 -22.46
N ALA A 2 44.72 38.05 -23.54
CA ALA A 2 44.60 38.59 -24.89
C ALA A 2 43.12 38.88 -25.24
N PRO A 3 42.79 39.98 -25.91
CA PRO A 3 41.43 40.28 -26.30
C PRO A 3 40.91 39.22 -27.30
N LEU A 4 39.70 38.70 -27.03
CA LEU A 4 39.01 37.78 -27.93
C LEU A 4 38.71 38.50 -29.26
N LYS A 5 39.33 38.04 -30.36
CA LYS A 5 38.99 38.49 -31.71
C LYS A 5 37.56 38.08 -32.04
N MET A 6 36.62 39.01 -31.98
CA MET A 6 35.27 38.79 -32.48
C MET A 6 35.25 38.93 -34.01
N ARG A 7 34.54 38.02 -34.69
CA ARG A 7 34.35 38.07 -36.14
C ARG A 7 33.44 39.25 -36.48
N HIS A 8 33.91 40.17 -37.33
CA HIS A 8 33.13 41.34 -37.76
C HIS A 8 31.90 40.89 -38.58
N TRP A 9 30.73 41.42 -38.22
CA TRP A 9 29.50 41.26 -38.98
C TRP A 9 29.43 42.33 -40.08
N PRO A 10 28.72 42.07 -41.19
CA PRO A 10 28.58 43.05 -42.27
C PRO A 10 27.93 44.33 -41.72
N GLN A 11 28.54 45.48 -42.02
CA GLN A 11 27.98 46.79 -41.72
C GLN A 11 26.95 47.16 -42.79
N TRP A 12 25.76 47.59 -42.37
CA TRP A 12 24.73 48.06 -43.29
C TRP A 12 24.54 49.57 -43.08
N ARG A 13 24.84 50.37 -44.10
CA ARG A 13 24.76 51.84 -44.06
C ARG A 13 25.52 52.47 -42.88
N GLY A 14 26.69 51.93 -42.55
CA GLY A 14 27.55 52.43 -41.48
C GLY A 14 27.12 52.02 -40.06
N ALA A 15 25.99 51.29 -39.90
CA ALA A 15 25.59 50.71 -38.63
C ALA A 15 26.03 49.23 -38.55
N ASP A 16 26.52 48.81 -37.38
CA ASP A 16 26.76 47.40 -37.08
C ASP A 16 25.41 46.69 -36.93
N VAL A 17 25.12 45.75 -37.84
CA VAL A 17 23.88 44.96 -37.82
C VAL A 17 23.69 44.25 -36.48
N LYS A 18 24.77 43.87 -35.79
CA LYS A 18 24.72 43.24 -34.47
C LYS A 18 24.11 44.17 -33.42
N ALA A 19 24.41 45.46 -33.48
CA ALA A 19 23.88 46.45 -32.54
C ALA A 19 22.37 46.66 -32.71
N LEU A 20 21.83 46.41 -33.92
CA LEU A 20 20.40 46.52 -34.20
C LEU A 20 19.64 45.22 -33.91
N VAL A 21 20.21 44.06 -34.24
CA VAL A 21 19.55 42.75 -34.07
C VAL A 21 19.53 42.31 -32.61
N THR A 22 20.61 42.55 -31.86
CA THR A 22 20.72 42.12 -30.45
C THR A 22 19.60 42.66 -29.56
N PRO A 23 19.26 43.97 -29.55
CA PRO A 23 18.17 44.48 -28.71
C PRO A 23 16.81 43.91 -29.15
N ILE A 24 16.57 43.72 -30.45
CA ILE A 24 15.31 43.13 -30.94
C ILE A 24 15.14 41.70 -30.40
N ILE A 25 16.19 40.88 -30.49
CA ILE A 25 16.17 39.51 -29.95
C ILE A 25 16.00 39.54 -28.43
N LEU A 26 16.74 40.42 -27.72
CA LEU A 26 16.65 40.52 -26.27
C LEU A 26 15.24 40.93 -25.82
N THR A 27 14.64 41.94 -26.47
CA THR A 27 13.25 42.37 -26.21
C THR A 27 12.27 41.26 -26.54
N GLY A 28 12.46 40.53 -27.64
CA GLY A 28 11.65 39.37 -27.98
C GLY A 28 11.71 38.27 -26.92
N LEU A 29 12.91 37.92 -26.44
CA LEU A 29 13.10 36.93 -25.38
C LEU A 29 12.48 37.39 -24.05
N LEU A 30 12.62 38.66 -23.69
CA LEU A 30 11.98 39.23 -22.51
C LEU A 30 10.45 39.15 -22.61
N LEU A 31 9.88 39.53 -23.75
CA LEU A 31 8.43 39.40 -23.98
C LEU A 31 7.97 37.95 -23.90
N VAL A 32 8.67 37.01 -24.55
CA VAL A 32 8.33 35.59 -24.47
C VAL A 32 8.39 35.12 -23.01
N SER A 33 9.48 35.42 -22.29
CA SER A 33 9.63 35.02 -20.88
C SER A 33 8.53 35.59 -19.97
N TRP A 34 8.09 36.82 -20.25
CA TRP A 34 6.99 37.48 -19.54
C TRP A 34 5.67 36.74 -19.77
N PHE A 35 5.33 36.45 -21.02
CA PHE A 35 4.06 35.80 -21.36
C PHE A 35 4.01 34.32 -21.01
N THR A 36 5.12 33.58 -21.14
CA THR A 36 5.14 32.13 -20.91
C THR A 36 5.36 31.76 -19.45
N GLY A 37 6.10 32.57 -18.68
CA GLY A 37 6.45 32.25 -17.30
C GLY A 37 5.89 33.26 -16.32
N LEU A 38 6.39 34.50 -16.40
CA LEU A 38 6.20 35.47 -15.32
C LEU A 38 4.73 35.83 -15.09
N LYS A 39 3.96 36.03 -16.18
CA LYS A 39 2.54 36.36 -16.08
C LYS A 39 1.75 35.26 -15.39
N SER A 40 1.93 34.00 -15.78
CA SER A 40 1.22 32.88 -15.14
C SER A 40 1.55 32.77 -13.65
N THR A 41 2.81 33.02 -13.26
CA THR A 41 3.20 33.02 -11.85
C THR A 41 2.59 34.19 -11.08
N ILE A 42 2.55 35.39 -11.67
CA ILE A 42 1.91 36.56 -11.06
C ILE A 42 0.41 36.33 -10.89
N ASP A 43 -0.27 35.81 -11.93
CA ASP A 43 -1.70 35.53 -11.90
C ASP A 43 -2.01 34.46 -10.82
N ASN A 44 -1.20 33.42 -10.71
CA ASN A 44 -1.34 32.40 -9.65
C ASN A 44 -1.11 32.98 -8.24
N LEU A 45 -0.13 33.87 -8.07
CA LEU A 45 0.12 34.54 -6.79
C LEU A 45 -1.00 35.51 -6.41
N GLN A 46 -1.59 36.19 -7.38
CA GLN A 46 -2.75 37.05 -7.16
C GLN A 46 -3.98 36.23 -6.75
N LEU A 47 -4.27 35.13 -7.46
CA LEU A 47 -5.31 34.18 -7.07
C LEU A 47 -5.07 33.63 -5.66
N ALA A 48 -3.82 33.35 -5.30
CA ALA A 48 -3.45 32.92 -3.95
C ALA A 48 -3.68 33.96 -2.88
N LYS A 49 -3.29 35.20 -3.16
CA LYS A 49 -3.58 36.32 -2.28
C LYS A 49 -5.08 36.53 -2.10
N GLU A 50 -5.86 36.47 -3.18
CA GLU A 50 -7.31 36.61 -3.12
C GLU A 50 -7.98 35.48 -2.35
N ALA A 51 -7.53 34.23 -2.54
CA ALA A 51 -8.03 33.10 -1.77
C ALA A 51 -7.68 33.21 -0.28
N LEU A 52 -6.43 33.53 0.06
CA LEU A 52 -5.95 33.62 1.44
C LEU A 52 -6.51 34.84 2.20
N CYS A 53 -6.60 36.00 1.53
CA CYS A 53 -7.02 37.25 2.17
C CYS A 53 -8.50 37.58 1.96
N GLY A 54 -9.17 36.96 0.99
CA GLY A 54 -10.59 37.19 0.68
C GLY A 54 -11.57 36.49 1.62
N GLY A 55 -11.08 35.79 2.64
CA GLY A 55 -11.92 35.05 3.60
C GLY A 55 -12.54 33.78 3.03
N ASN A 56 -12.20 33.39 1.80
CA ASN A 56 -12.60 32.11 1.24
C ASN A 56 -11.80 31.00 1.92
N THR A 57 -12.44 30.08 2.62
CA THR A 57 -11.78 28.93 3.26
C THR A 57 -11.92 27.64 2.46
N THR A 58 -12.54 27.69 1.27
CA THR A 58 -12.87 26.52 0.44
C THR A 58 -11.86 26.29 -0.68
N PHE A 59 -10.57 26.25 -0.34
CA PHE A 59 -9.51 25.95 -1.29
C PHE A 59 -8.42 25.10 -0.67
N SER A 60 -7.69 24.38 -1.52
CA SER A 60 -6.44 23.72 -1.17
C SER A 60 -5.30 24.34 -1.96
N PHE A 61 -4.09 24.35 -1.38
CA PHE A 61 -2.90 24.82 -2.08
C PHE A 61 -1.77 23.80 -2.00
N GLU A 62 -0.94 23.75 -3.04
CA GLU A 62 0.27 22.93 -3.08
C GLU A 62 1.43 23.75 -3.65
N LEU A 63 2.64 23.50 -3.13
CA LEU A 63 3.89 24.01 -3.68
C LEU A 63 4.50 22.92 -4.57
N ASN A 64 4.78 23.23 -5.83
CA ASN A 64 5.53 22.31 -6.69
C ASN A 64 7.04 22.37 -6.41
N GLY A 65 7.83 21.53 -7.08
CA GLY A 65 9.30 21.51 -6.94
C GLY A 65 10.05 22.77 -7.39
N LEU A 66 9.33 23.82 -7.83
CA LEU A 66 9.86 25.14 -8.18
C LEU A 66 9.29 26.23 -7.23
N ASP A 67 8.74 25.84 -6.09
CA ASP A 67 8.07 26.71 -5.10
C ASP A 67 6.91 27.54 -5.66
N MET A 68 6.28 27.08 -6.75
CA MET A 68 5.07 27.73 -7.28
C MET A 68 3.84 27.21 -6.55
N VAL A 69 3.02 28.15 -6.07
CA VAL A 69 1.74 27.87 -5.41
C VAL A 69 0.68 27.57 -6.47
N HIS A 70 0.06 26.40 -6.38
CA HIS A 70 -1.13 26.01 -7.14
C HIS A 70 -2.32 25.99 -6.21
N ILE A 71 -3.46 26.53 -6.66
CA ILE A 71 -4.69 26.56 -5.88
C ILE A 71 -5.78 25.81 -6.62
N ALA A 72 -6.38 24.85 -5.92
CA ALA A 72 -7.58 24.17 -6.36
C ALA A 72 -8.74 24.59 -5.46
N ASN A 73 -9.78 25.15 -6.06
CA ASN A 73 -11.04 25.40 -5.37
C ASN A 73 -11.68 24.06 -5.02
N LEU A 74 -12.01 23.88 -3.74
CA LEU A 74 -12.79 22.74 -3.28
C LEU A 74 -14.27 23.10 -3.44
N GLN A 75 -15.14 22.14 -3.76
CA GLN A 75 -16.58 22.39 -3.68
C GLN A 75 -16.90 22.81 -2.25
N SER A 76 -17.67 23.89 -2.12
CA SER A 76 -18.06 24.40 -0.82
C SER A 76 -18.84 23.33 -0.08
N PHE A 77 -18.26 22.78 0.99
CA PHE A 77 -19.00 21.93 1.91
C PHE A 77 -20.18 22.74 2.45
N SER A 78 -21.41 22.29 2.19
CA SER A 78 -22.60 22.98 2.67
C SER A 78 -22.56 23.03 4.19
N GLN A 79 -22.46 24.25 4.75
CA GLN A 79 -22.46 24.48 6.20
C GLN A 79 -23.74 23.98 6.89
N THR A 80 -24.80 23.67 6.13
CA THR A 80 -26.07 23.18 6.66
C THR A 80 -26.04 21.71 7.06
N ALA A 81 -25.07 20.94 6.60
CA ALA A 81 -24.93 19.55 6.98
C ALA A 81 -23.96 19.46 8.17
N ALA A 82 -24.47 19.01 9.30
CA ALA A 82 -23.68 18.72 10.49
C ALA A 82 -22.80 17.49 10.22
N TYR A 83 -21.67 17.69 9.56
CA TYR A 83 -20.66 16.64 9.39
C TYR A 83 -19.87 16.49 10.69
N ALA A 84 -19.60 15.25 11.09
CA ALA A 84 -18.54 14.99 12.05
C ALA A 84 -17.20 15.48 11.47
N VAL A 85 -16.33 16.04 12.32
CA VAL A 85 -15.04 16.62 11.92
C VAL A 85 -14.22 15.66 11.05
N ASP A 86 -14.27 14.36 11.37
CA ASP A 86 -13.56 13.31 10.65
C ASP A 86 -14.13 13.05 9.23
N ASP A 87 -15.46 13.13 9.05
CA ASP A 87 -16.09 12.98 7.73
C ASP A 87 -15.79 14.17 6.83
N LEU A 88 -15.78 15.38 7.41
CA LEU A 88 -15.40 16.60 6.68
C LEU A 88 -13.93 16.55 6.23
N ALA A 89 -13.03 16.14 7.12
CA ALA A 89 -11.60 15.99 6.81
C ALA A 89 -11.38 14.93 5.71
N SER A 90 -12.04 13.78 5.81
CA SER A 90 -11.97 12.71 4.82
C SER A 90 -12.44 13.17 3.44
N ARG A 91 -13.58 13.85 3.36
CA ARG A 91 -14.12 14.39 2.11
C ARG A 91 -13.24 15.48 1.50
N ALA A 92 -12.71 16.39 2.32
CA ALA A 92 -11.79 17.44 1.86
C ALA A 92 -10.50 16.85 1.27
N VAL A 93 -9.93 15.83 1.92
CA VAL A 93 -8.75 15.12 1.39
C VAL A 93 -9.09 14.38 0.09
N LYS A 94 -10.23 13.69 0.05
CA LYS A 94 -10.69 12.98 -1.15
C LYS A 94 -10.89 13.93 -2.33
N GLU A 95 -11.50 15.08 -2.10
CA GLU A 95 -11.78 16.05 -3.15
C GLU A 95 -10.52 16.77 -3.64
N ALA A 96 -9.59 17.12 -2.74
CA ALA A 96 -8.27 17.61 -3.12
C ALA A 96 -7.52 16.56 -3.96
N ARG A 97 -7.65 15.28 -3.59
CA ARG A 97 -7.07 14.14 -4.32
C ARG A 97 -7.64 14.00 -5.73
N ASP A 98 -8.96 13.99 -5.84
CA ASP A 98 -9.65 13.68 -7.10
C ASP A 98 -9.53 14.83 -8.13
N ASN A 99 -9.25 16.06 -7.68
CA ASN A 99 -9.11 17.24 -8.55
C ASN A 99 -7.64 17.62 -8.90
N MET A 100 -6.64 16.93 -8.37
CA MET A 100 -5.23 17.23 -8.65
C MET A 100 -4.69 16.37 -9.83
N PRO A 101 -3.89 16.94 -10.75
CA PRO A 101 -3.31 16.21 -11.87
C PRO A 101 -2.44 15.02 -11.43
N SER A 102 -2.57 13.87 -12.10
CA SER A 102 -1.93 12.60 -11.73
C SER A 102 -0.39 12.65 -11.67
N SER A 103 0.24 13.50 -12.48
CA SER A 103 1.70 13.70 -12.50
C SER A 103 2.23 14.54 -11.32
N GLN A 104 1.38 15.35 -10.67
CA GLN A 104 1.80 16.30 -9.63
C GLN A 104 1.69 15.71 -8.22
N TRP A 105 0.69 14.84 -7.97
CA TRP A 105 0.59 14.06 -6.72
C TRP A 105 1.85 13.25 -6.39
N GLN A 106 2.63 12.86 -7.41
CA GLN A 106 3.87 12.12 -7.22
C GLN A 106 4.90 12.92 -6.40
N TYR A 107 4.84 14.26 -6.45
CA TYR A 107 5.73 15.15 -5.69
C TYR A 107 5.17 15.50 -4.30
N ALA A 108 3.85 15.70 -4.16
CA ALA A 108 3.18 15.85 -2.86
C ALA A 108 3.34 14.64 -1.93
N LEU A 109 3.72 13.46 -2.46
CA LEU A 109 4.10 12.28 -1.66
C LEU A 109 5.31 12.54 -0.74
N TYR A 110 6.19 13.50 -1.09
CA TYR A 110 7.47 13.72 -0.42
C TYR A 110 7.45 14.75 0.72
N SER A 111 6.52 15.71 0.74
CA SER A 111 6.53 16.75 1.77
C SER A 111 5.86 16.26 3.06
N THR A 112 6.67 15.77 3.99
CA THR A 112 6.28 15.40 5.35
C THR A 112 6.27 16.63 6.26
N THR A 113 5.11 17.23 6.52
CA THR A 113 4.96 18.14 7.68
C THR A 113 3.49 18.24 8.11
N TYR A 114 3.24 17.99 9.41
CA TYR A 114 1.99 18.12 10.20
C TYR A 114 1.16 16.86 10.55
N GLY A 115 0.99 16.66 11.86
CA GLY A 115 0.80 15.38 12.56
C GLY A 115 -0.63 14.87 12.80
N GLN A 116 -1.65 15.33 12.06
CA GLN A 116 -3.01 14.75 12.17
C GLN A 116 -3.65 14.49 10.79
N SER A 117 -3.38 15.36 9.82
CA SER A 117 -3.61 15.09 8.39
C SER A 117 -2.79 13.90 7.88
N GLN A 118 -1.72 13.52 8.59
CA GLN A 118 -0.84 12.43 8.21
C GLN A 118 -1.55 11.06 8.18
N LYS A 119 -2.49 10.76 9.08
CA LYS A 119 -3.22 9.48 9.04
C LYS A 119 -4.11 9.38 7.80
N PHE A 120 -4.87 10.45 7.51
CA PHE A 120 -5.74 10.51 6.32
C PHE A 120 -4.95 10.56 5.02
N MET A 121 -3.88 11.36 4.97
CA MET A 121 -2.98 11.42 3.82
C MET A 121 -2.27 10.10 3.61
N ASN A 122 -1.77 9.44 4.67
CA ASN A 122 -1.17 8.11 4.55
C ASN A 122 -2.19 7.08 4.06
N GLN A 123 -3.45 7.16 4.49
CA GLN A 123 -4.51 6.28 4.00
C GLN A 123 -4.80 6.53 2.51
N ALA A 124 -5.03 7.77 2.09
CA ALA A 124 -5.27 8.11 0.69
C ALA A 124 -4.06 7.79 -0.21
N ARG A 125 -2.84 7.95 0.32
CA ARG A 125 -1.58 7.55 -0.35
C ARG A 125 -1.51 6.04 -0.48
N LEU A 126 -1.81 5.31 0.59
CA LEU A 126 -1.86 3.86 0.61
C LEU A 126 -2.89 3.35 -0.40
N ASP A 127 -4.09 3.91 -0.45
CA ASP A 127 -5.14 3.49 -1.39
C ASP A 127 -4.71 3.63 -2.86
N LYS A 128 -4.18 4.79 -3.25
CA LYS A 128 -3.73 5.04 -4.63
C LYS A 128 -2.53 4.18 -5.01
N MET A 129 -1.62 4.01 -4.06
CA MET A 129 -0.43 3.20 -4.24
C MET A 129 -0.76 1.71 -4.31
N MET A 130 -1.66 1.22 -3.47
CA MET A 130 -2.18 -0.14 -3.54
C MET A 130 -2.95 -0.36 -4.83
N GLY A 131 -3.71 0.63 -5.32
CA GLY A 131 -4.30 0.58 -6.66
C GLY A 131 -3.23 0.47 -7.76
N THR A 132 -2.13 1.21 -7.64
CA THR A 132 -1.00 1.10 -8.59
C THR A 132 -0.32 -0.28 -8.53
N VAL A 133 -0.14 -0.82 -7.32
CA VAL A 133 0.42 -2.17 -7.11
C VAL A 133 -0.52 -3.20 -7.73
N GLU A 134 -1.81 -3.13 -7.44
CA GLU A 134 -2.81 -4.01 -8.04
C GLU A 134 -2.80 -3.91 -9.56
N ASP A 135 -2.66 -2.72 -10.14
CA ASP A 135 -2.52 -2.55 -11.59
C ASP A 135 -1.25 -3.23 -12.12
N ILE A 136 -0.13 -3.17 -11.41
CA ILE A 136 1.10 -3.89 -11.76
C ILE A 136 0.85 -5.40 -11.78
N TYR A 137 0.23 -5.97 -10.74
CA TYR A 137 -0.03 -7.42 -10.69
C TYR A 137 -1.14 -7.85 -11.67
N ARG A 138 -2.21 -7.08 -11.83
CA ARG A 138 -3.32 -7.38 -12.75
C ARG A 138 -2.87 -7.33 -14.22
N SER A 139 -2.01 -6.38 -14.58
CA SER A 139 -1.59 -6.18 -15.98
C SER A 139 -0.42 -7.05 -16.41
N ARG A 140 0.47 -7.47 -15.48
CA ARG A 140 1.74 -8.09 -15.87
C ARG A 140 1.89 -9.55 -15.48
N PHE A 141 1.24 -10.01 -14.41
CA PHE A 141 1.59 -11.32 -13.85
C PHE A 141 0.38 -12.03 -13.24
N SER A 142 0.02 -13.17 -13.81
CA SER A 142 -0.98 -14.08 -13.22
C SER A 142 -0.47 -14.79 -11.96
N VAL A 143 0.82 -14.67 -11.64
CA VAL A 143 1.50 -15.41 -10.56
C VAL A 143 2.15 -14.41 -9.59
N CYS A 144 2.13 -14.74 -8.30
CA CYS A 144 2.85 -13.98 -7.29
C CYS A 144 4.36 -13.98 -7.55
N HIS A 145 4.98 -12.79 -7.53
CA HIS A 145 6.41 -12.63 -7.79
C HIS A 145 6.89 -11.34 -7.10
N ASP A 146 8.21 -11.20 -6.97
CA ASP A 146 8.83 -9.99 -6.46
C ASP A 146 9.04 -8.98 -7.60
N ALA A 147 8.38 -7.83 -7.50
CA ALA A 147 8.37 -6.79 -8.53
C ALA A 147 9.74 -6.10 -8.70
N LEU A 148 10.58 -6.08 -7.66
CA LEU A 148 11.95 -5.54 -7.76
C LEU A 148 12.91 -6.49 -8.47
N ASP A 149 12.72 -7.80 -8.30
CA ASP A 149 13.62 -8.82 -8.82
C ASP A 149 13.29 -9.21 -10.27
N THR A 150 12.06 -8.92 -10.72
CA THR A 150 11.64 -9.16 -12.09
C THR A 150 12.10 -8.05 -13.02
N VAL A 151 12.81 -8.41 -14.09
CA VAL A 151 13.07 -7.50 -15.19
C VAL A 151 11.84 -7.53 -16.10
N PRO A 152 11.08 -6.42 -16.23
CA PRO A 152 9.92 -6.41 -17.10
C PRO A 152 10.35 -6.67 -18.55
N HIS A 153 9.57 -7.49 -19.26
CA HIS A 153 9.68 -7.60 -20.71
C HIS A 153 9.37 -6.23 -21.33
N LEU A 154 10.36 -5.63 -22.01
CA LEU A 154 10.36 -4.24 -22.49
C LEU A 154 9.18 -3.86 -23.39
N SER A 155 8.45 -4.80 -23.97
CA SER A 155 7.49 -4.52 -25.04
C SER A 155 6.18 -3.86 -24.59
N MET A 156 5.94 -3.70 -23.28
CA MET A 156 4.63 -3.27 -22.77
C MET A 156 4.68 -2.26 -21.61
N MET A 157 5.82 -1.59 -21.41
CA MET A 157 5.92 -0.57 -20.35
C MET A 157 5.39 0.78 -20.82
N THR A 158 4.37 1.29 -20.14
CA THR A 158 4.04 2.71 -20.17
C THR A 158 5.11 3.51 -19.40
N ASP A 159 5.37 4.75 -19.81
CA ASP A 159 6.34 5.66 -19.17
C ASP A 159 6.13 5.78 -17.66
N LEU A 160 4.87 5.67 -17.21
CA LEU A 160 4.49 5.72 -15.80
C LEU A 160 5.17 4.63 -14.97
N VAL A 161 5.22 3.39 -15.47
CA VAL A 161 5.76 2.27 -14.69
C VAL A 161 7.28 2.28 -14.67
N GLU A 162 7.92 2.74 -15.74
CA GLU A 162 9.39 2.90 -15.75
C GLU A 162 9.82 4.00 -14.76
N ASN A 163 9.08 5.11 -14.70
CA ASN A 163 9.36 6.17 -13.73
C ASN A 163 9.18 5.67 -12.29
N GLN A 164 8.12 4.90 -12.04
CA GLN A 164 7.90 4.26 -10.74
C GLN A 164 9.05 3.30 -10.40
N ARG A 165 9.45 2.41 -11.30
CA ARG A 165 10.54 1.46 -11.05
C ARG A 165 11.84 2.15 -10.59
N ARG A 166 12.15 3.32 -11.14
CA ARG A 166 13.32 4.12 -10.71
C ARG A 166 13.13 4.78 -9.36
N THR A 167 11.90 5.18 -9.05
CA THR A 167 11.59 6.01 -7.89
C THR A 167 11.44 5.19 -6.60
N TRP A 168 10.82 4.01 -6.69
CA TRP A 168 10.49 3.22 -5.50
C TRP A 168 11.72 2.74 -4.70
N PRO A 169 12.82 2.27 -5.32
CA PRO A 169 14.06 1.96 -4.60
C PRO A 169 14.57 3.09 -3.70
N HIS A 170 14.51 4.33 -4.18
CA HIS A 170 14.93 5.51 -3.43
C HIS A 170 13.93 5.86 -2.33
N TYR A 171 12.63 5.78 -2.63
CA TYR A 171 11.57 6.02 -1.65
C TYR A 171 11.67 5.05 -0.47
N MET A 172 11.79 3.75 -0.76
CA MET A 172 11.94 2.72 0.26
C MET A 172 13.20 2.95 1.09
N ALA A 173 14.34 3.25 0.44
CA ALA A 173 15.57 3.49 1.17
C ALA A 173 15.43 4.66 2.15
N TYR A 174 14.80 5.76 1.73
CA TYR A 174 14.54 6.90 2.61
C TYR A 174 13.64 6.53 3.79
N HIS A 175 12.50 5.87 3.53
CA HIS A 175 11.51 5.56 4.58
C HIS A 175 11.91 4.40 5.50
N LEU A 176 12.77 3.51 5.04
CA LEU A 176 13.31 2.40 5.83
C LEU A 176 14.67 2.74 6.48
N GLY A 177 15.19 3.95 6.26
CA GLY A 177 16.47 4.39 6.82
C GLY A 177 17.68 3.64 6.25
N LEU A 178 17.59 3.18 5.00
CA LEU A 178 18.67 2.46 4.32
C LEU A 178 19.67 3.45 3.68
N PRO A 179 20.98 3.14 3.70
CA PRO A 179 22.02 4.03 3.19
C PRO A 179 22.05 4.14 1.65
N ALA A 180 21.38 3.22 0.94
CA ALA A 180 21.37 3.16 -0.51
C ALA A 180 20.01 2.66 -1.03
N PRO A 181 19.67 2.98 -2.30
CA PRO A 181 18.46 2.47 -2.95
C PRO A 181 18.42 0.94 -2.97
N VAL A 182 17.24 0.38 -2.66
CA VAL A 182 17.01 -1.07 -2.63
C VAL A 182 17.10 -1.65 -4.03
N ARG A 183 17.99 -2.61 -4.26
CA ARG A 183 18.20 -3.18 -5.62
C ARG A 183 17.45 -4.47 -5.85
N SER A 184 17.18 -5.22 -4.78
CA SER A 184 16.48 -6.50 -4.83
C SER A 184 15.64 -6.71 -3.59
N CYS A 185 14.63 -7.56 -3.69
CA CYS A 185 13.81 -7.93 -2.54
C CYS A 185 14.62 -8.70 -1.49
N ALA A 186 15.64 -9.46 -1.89
CA ALA A 186 16.52 -10.16 -0.98
C ALA A 186 17.22 -9.25 0.04
N GLU A 187 17.63 -8.04 -0.36
CA GLU A 187 18.30 -7.06 0.53
C GLU A 187 17.40 -6.61 1.69
N VAL A 188 16.09 -6.58 1.46
CA VAL A 188 15.08 -6.03 2.37
C VAL A 188 14.26 -7.11 3.07
N ARG A 189 14.59 -8.39 2.90
CA ARG A 189 13.89 -9.52 3.54
C ARG A 189 13.74 -9.37 5.05
N HIS A 190 14.76 -8.84 5.71
CA HIS A 190 14.77 -8.64 7.16
C HIS A 190 13.80 -7.53 7.62
N LEU A 191 13.37 -6.66 6.72
CA LEU A 191 12.45 -5.54 6.97
C LEU A 191 10.98 -5.89 6.67
N CYS A 192 10.71 -7.06 6.10
CA CYS A 192 9.34 -7.55 5.86
C CYS A 192 8.58 -7.80 7.18
N TYR A 193 9.32 -8.03 8.27
CA TYR A 193 8.83 -8.28 9.60
C TYR A 193 8.58 -6.96 10.33
N TYR A 194 7.51 -6.91 11.11
CA TYR A 194 7.13 -5.72 11.84
C TYR A 194 8.22 -5.37 12.87
N ASP A 195 8.77 -4.16 12.77
CA ASP A 195 9.53 -3.49 13.81
C ASP A 195 8.74 -2.24 14.18
N ALA A 196 8.49 -2.02 15.47
CA ALA A 196 7.79 -0.85 15.99
C ALA A 196 8.41 0.49 15.55
N ARG A 197 9.67 0.47 15.08
CA ARG A 197 10.38 1.64 14.54
C ARG A 197 10.12 1.90 13.05
N THR A 198 9.62 0.90 12.31
CA THR A 198 9.42 0.99 10.87
C THR A 198 8.03 1.54 10.57
N SER A 199 7.95 2.47 9.62
CA SER A 199 6.66 2.99 9.18
C SER A 199 5.79 1.88 8.59
N HIS A 200 4.55 1.74 9.08
CA HIS A 200 3.56 0.79 8.53
C HIS A 200 3.35 0.97 7.02
N LEU A 201 3.39 2.21 6.54
CA LEU A 201 3.30 2.52 5.11
C LEU A 201 4.51 1.95 4.34
N ALA A 202 5.72 2.16 4.86
CA ALA A 202 6.95 1.65 4.25
C ALA A 202 6.97 0.12 4.20
N MET A 203 6.46 -0.53 5.25
CA MET A 203 6.30 -1.99 5.26
C MET A 203 5.26 -2.48 4.27
N SER A 204 4.11 -1.80 4.17
CA SER A 204 3.06 -2.16 3.21
C SER A 204 3.58 -2.02 1.77
N ILE A 205 4.34 -0.96 1.50
CA ILE A 205 5.08 -0.75 0.24
C ILE A 205 6.04 -1.90 -0.04
N LEU A 206 6.84 -2.23 0.95
CA LEU A 206 7.84 -3.28 0.81
C LEU A 206 7.17 -4.62 0.50
N ARG A 207 6.10 -4.98 1.22
CA ARG A 207 5.30 -6.19 0.98
C ARG A 207 4.67 -6.18 -0.41
N ALA A 208 4.23 -5.03 -0.89
CA ALA A 208 3.59 -4.89 -2.20
C ALA A 208 4.58 -5.12 -3.35
N LEU A 209 5.80 -4.63 -3.18
CA LEU A 209 6.88 -4.81 -4.15
C LEU A 209 7.59 -6.15 -4.03
N CYS A 210 7.63 -6.72 -2.83
CA CYS A 210 8.35 -7.94 -2.50
C CYS A 210 7.46 -8.99 -1.81
N PRO A 211 6.28 -9.33 -2.38
CA PRO A 211 5.33 -10.18 -1.69
C PRO A 211 5.84 -11.62 -1.53
N VAL A 212 6.69 -12.10 -2.44
CA VAL A 212 7.26 -13.44 -2.31
C VAL A 212 8.29 -13.45 -1.19
N THR A 213 9.26 -12.53 -1.23
CA THR A 213 10.28 -12.41 -0.19
C THR A 213 9.68 -12.12 1.20
N CYS A 214 8.63 -11.31 1.26
CA CYS A 214 7.92 -11.00 2.51
C CYS A 214 6.90 -12.06 2.94
N GLY A 215 6.75 -13.16 2.20
CA GLY A 215 5.92 -14.29 2.58
C GLY A 215 4.41 -14.09 2.34
N CYS A 216 3.98 -13.12 1.55
CA CYS A 216 2.55 -12.96 1.20
C CYS A 216 1.97 -14.20 0.48
N HIS A 217 2.78 -15.02 -0.19
CA HIS A 217 2.39 -16.31 -0.79
C HIS A 217 2.64 -17.54 0.11
N SER A 218 3.40 -17.40 1.20
CA SER A 218 3.78 -18.50 2.10
C SER A 218 2.84 -18.62 3.30
N LEU A 219 2.12 -19.73 3.43
CA LEU A 219 1.20 -20.05 4.53
C LEU A 219 1.89 -20.10 5.89
N LEU A 220 3.19 -20.38 5.89
CA LEU A 220 3.97 -20.58 7.11
C LEU A 220 4.89 -19.42 7.46
N ASN A 221 5.25 -18.58 6.48
CA ASN A 221 6.24 -17.52 6.64
C ASN A 221 5.65 -16.13 6.37
N GLY A 222 6.33 -15.10 6.89
CA GLY A 222 5.94 -13.71 6.68
C GLY A 222 4.83 -13.25 7.62
N THR A 223 4.04 -12.28 7.15
CA THR A 223 2.97 -11.64 7.91
C THR A 223 1.72 -12.52 8.01
N ALA A 224 1.11 -12.55 9.19
CA ALA A 224 -0.16 -13.24 9.42
C ALA A 224 -1.35 -12.50 8.80
N ILE A 225 -1.24 -11.19 8.63
CA ILE A 225 -2.23 -10.35 7.95
C ILE A 225 -1.81 -10.27 6.49
N VAL A 226 -2.63 -10.85 5.61
CA VAL A 226 -2.35 -10.86 4.19
C VAL A 226 -3.55 -10.25 3.49
N SER A 227 -3.36 -9.01 3.07
CA SER A 227 -4.38 -8.12 2.54
C SER A 227 -3.72 -7.09 1.64
N PRO A 228 -4.36 -6.64 0.55
CA PRO A 228 -3.88 -5.51 -0.22
C PRO A 228 -3.69 -4.27 0.67
N GLU A 229 -4.55 -4.03 1.66
CA GLU A 229 -4.41 -2.89 2.58
C GLU A 229 -3.09 -2.94 3.38
N PHE A 230 -2.54 -4.14 3.61
CA PHE A 230 -1.28 -4.35 4.32
C PHE A 230 -0.13 -4.70 3.38
N GLY A 231 -0.30 -4.40 2.09
CA GLY A 231 0.73 -4.56 1.08
C GLY A 231 0.82 -5.93 0.43
N CYS A 232 -0.04 -6.90 0.74
CA CYS A 232 0.01 -8.19 0.06
C CYS A 232 -0.97 -8.22 -1.12
N PRO A 233 -0.49 -8.30 -2.39
CA PRO A 233 -1.37 -8.32 -3.55
C PRO A 233 -2.32 -9.53 -3.50
N ALA A 234 -3.55 -9.33 -3.97
CA ALA A 234 -4.56 -10.38 -3.94
C ALA A 234 -4.10 -11.65 -4.69
N THR A 235 -3.40 -11.52 -5.82
CA THR A 235 -2.81 -12.65 -6.56
C THR A 235 -1.93 -13.56 -5.69
N CYS A 236 -1.22 -13.00 -4.71
CA CYS A 236 -0.37 -13.76 -3.79
C CYS A 236 -1.16 -14.51 -2.71
N LEU A 237 -2.39 -14.08 -2.43
CA LEU A 237 -3.31 -14.82 -1.56
C LEU A 237 -3.88 -16.06 -2.26
N TYR A 238 -4.17 -15.93 -3.55
CA TYR A 238 -4.90 -16.96 -4.31
C TYR A 238 -4.11 -18.24 -4.57
N ASP A 239 -2.78 -18.14 -4.56
CA ASP A 239 -1.86 -19.22 -4.96
C ASP A 239 -0.77 -19.45 -3.90
N PRO A 240 -1.13 -20.06 -2.75
CA PRO A 240 -0.16 -20.38 -1.72
C PRO A 240 0.81 -21.48 -2.17
N ASP A 241 2.04 -21.47 -1.64
CA ASP A 241 3.06 -22.46 -1.98
C ASP A 241 2.53 -23.91 -1.76
N PRO A 242 2.42 -24.73 -2.83
CA PRO A 242 1.88 -26.08 -2.73
C PRO A 242 2.75 -27.00 -1.85
N ALA A 243 4.06 -26.75 -1.74
CA ALA A 243 4.95 -27.54 -0.90
C ALA A 243 4.64 -27.35 0.59
N GLU A 244 4.27 -26.12 0.99
CA GLU A 244 3.89 -25.84 2.38
C GLU A 244 2.58 -26.52 2.75
N ARG A 245 1.62 -26.61 1.83
CA ARG A 245 0.34 -27.29 2.08
C ARG A 245 0.48 -28.79 2.32
N GLN A 246 1.49 -29.41 1.71
CA GLN A 246 1.78 -30.84 1.85
C GLN A 246 2.54 -31.17 3.14
N GLY A 247 3.32 -30.22 3.65
CA GLY A 247 4.18 -30.42 4.82
C GLY A 247 3.48 -30.22 6.18
N VAL A 248 2.25 -29.69 6.20
CA VAL A 248 1.54 -29.36 7.44
C VAL A 248 0.56 -30.49 7.80
N PRO A 249 0.66 -31.09 9.00
CA PRO A 249 -0.29 -32.11 9.44
C PRO A 249 -1.68 -31.52 9.70
N CYS A 250 -2.73 -32.34 9.56
CA CYS A 250 -4.09 -31.95 9.91
C CYS A 250 -4.31 -32.08 11.42
N SER A 251 -3.63 -31.25 12.19
CA SER A 251 -3.74 -31.25 13.64
C SER A 251 -3.60 -29.83 14.16
N ASP A 252 -4.47 -29.46 15.09
CA ASP A 252 -4.39 -28.17 15.74
C ASP A 252 -3.11 -28.04 16.56
N VAL A 253 -2.45 -26.89 16.44
CA VAL A 253 -1.23 -26.58 17.18
C VAL A 253 -1.58 -26.39 18.65
N GLN A 254 -0.98 -27.24 19.49
CA GLN A 254 -1.07 -27.12 20.94
C GLN A 254 -0.28 -25.88 21.40
N PRO A 255 -0.83 -25.04 22.29
CA PRO A 255 -0.16 -23.83 22.78
C PRO A 255 1.11 -24.14 23.62
N SER A 256 1.28 -25.38 24.10
CA SER A 256 2.33 -25.78 25.04
C SER A 256 3.56 -26.45 24.42
N GLY A 257 3.72 -26.45 23.10
CA GLY A 257 4.83 -27.13 22.41
C GLY A 257 5.97 -26.20 21.98
N ASN A 258 7.13 -26.80 21.63
CA ASN A 258 8.10 -26.21 20.70
C ASN A 258 7.38 -26.01 19.36
N ALA A 259 6.51 -25.01 19.22
CA ALA A 259 5.87 -24.65 17.97
C ALA A 259 6.83 -23.70 17.22
N PRO A 260 7.97 -24.19 16.71
CA PRO A 260 9.23 -23.46 16.78
C PRO A 260 9.48 -22.62 15.51
N ARG A 261 8.53 -22.52 14.58
CA ARG A 261 8.64 -21.66 13.38
C ARG A 261 7.29 -21.13 12.90
N THR A 262 6.21 -21.91 13.02
CA THR A 262 4.83 -21.46 12.76
C THR A 262 4.42 -20.30 13.68
N LEU A 263 5.04 -20.20 14.87
CA LEU A 263 4.86 -19.07 15.78
C LEU A 263 5.52 -17.77 15.31
N SER A 264 6.38 -17.72 14.28
CA SER A 264 6.95 -16.42 13.86
C SER A 264 5.87 -15.53 13.23
N ALA A 265 5.01 -16.11 12.37
CA ALA A 265 3.86 -15.42 11.83
C ALA A 265 2.86 -15.03 12.94
N TYR A 266 2.70 -15.90 13.95
CA TYR A 266 1.92 -15.59 15.15
C TYR A 266 2.56 -14.45 15.96
N SER A 267 3.87 -14.44 16.19
CA SER A 267 4.58 -13.38 16.92
C SER A 267 4.46 -12.02 16.23
N MET A 268 4.37 -12.00 14.90
CA MET A 268 4.03 -10.78 14.15
C MET A 268 2.58 -10.36 14.39
N LEU A 269 1.62 -11.31 14.39
CA LEU A 269 0.24 -11.04 14.81
C LEU A 269 0.21 -10.50 16.24
N LEU A 270 1.05 -11.01 17.15
CA LEU A 270 1.13 -10.56 18.54
C LEU A 270 1.65 -9.13 18.65
N GLU A 271 2.70 -8.77 17.92
CA GLU A 271 3.29 -7.43 17.92
C GLU A 271 2.36 -6.42 17.23
N GLU A 272 1.68 -6.81 16.17
CA GLU A 272 0.70 -5.98 15.47
C GLU A 272 -0.59 -5.79 16.29
N ALA A 273 -1.03 -6.83 17.02
CA ALA A 273 -2.12 -6.74 17.99
C ALA A 273 -1.72 -5.89 19.22
N ARG A 274 -0.47 -5.93 19.69
CA ARG A 274 0.00 -5.06 20.79
C ARG A 274 -0.02 -3.59 20.44
N ALA A 275 0.19 -3.24 19.17
CA ALA A 275 0.08 -1.86 18.70
C ALA A 275 -1.36 -1.32 18.71
N ASN A 276 -2.38 -2.19 18.84
CA ASN A 276 -3.79 -1.83 18.94
C ASN A 276 -4.44 -2.42 20.22
N PRO A 277 -4.69 -1.61 21.26
CA PRO A 277 -5.18 -2.09 22.57
C PRO A 277 -6.58 -2.74 22.55
N LEU A 278 -7.24 -2.81 21.40
CA LEU A 278 -8.57 -3.41 21.24
C LEU A 278 -8.55 -4.94 21.05
N TYR A 279 -7.39 -5.57 20.83
CA TYR A 279 -7.38 -6.99 20.45
C TYR A 279 -6.49 -7.83 21.35
N ASN A 280 -7.10 -8.38 22.41
CA ASN A 280 -6.48 -9.40 23.26
C ASN A 280 -6.55 -10.82 22.65
N ILE A 281 -6.55 -10.93 21.32
CA ILE A 281 -6.59 -12.20 20.58
C ILE A 281 -5.37 -13.07 20.94
N THR A 282 -4.24 -12.41 21.16
CA THR A 282 -2.97 -12.95 21.66
C THR A 282 -3.13 -13.76 22.96
N ASP A 283 -3.65 -13.14 24.02
CA ASP A 283 -3.80 -13.83 25.30
C ASP A 283 -4.82 -14.96 25.16
N MET A 284 -5.84 -14.76 24.33
CA MET A 284 -6.86 -15.76 24.11
C MET A 284 -6.32 -17.00 23.38
N PHE A 285 -5.52 -16.86 22.33
CA PHE A 285 -4.86 -18.01 21.70
C PHE A 285 -3.81 -18.65 22.61
N THR A 286 -3.13 -17.87 23.45
CA THR A 286 -2.17 -18.40 24.43
C THR A 286 -2.88 -19.25 25.50
N VAL A 287 -4.05 -18.80 25.96
CA VAL A 287 -4.84 -19.46 27.00
C VAL A 287 -5.67 -20.63 26.46
N TYR A 288 -6.27 -20.48 25.28
CA TYR A 288 -7.24 -21.44 24.73
C TYR A 288 -6.74 -22.22 23.52
N GLY A 289 -5.57 -21.90 22.97
CA GLY A 289 -5.06 -22.50 21.73
C GLY A 289 -6.04 -22.35 20.58
N CYS A 290 -6.14 -23.40 19.76
CA CYS A 290 -7.14 -23.48 18.68
C CYS A 290 -8.58 -23.54 19.18
N GLY A 291 -8.81 -23.89 20.45
CA GLY A 291 -10.14 -23.80 21.07
C GLY A 291 -10.68 -22.36 21.14
N PHE A 292 -9.82 -21.34 21.02
CA PHE A 292 -10.25 -19.96 20.84
C PHE A 292 -11.02 -19.77 19.53
N VAL A 293 -10.55 -20.36 18.42
CA VAL A 293 -11.18 -20.21 17.09
C VAL A 293 -12.64 -20.63 17.15
N ARG A 294 -12.93 -21.72 17.88
CA ARG A 294 -14.29 -22.20 18.13
C ARG A 294 -15.14 -21.24 18.97
N ARG A 295 -14.54 -20.55 19.94
CA ARG A 295 -15.24 -19.70 20.93
C ARG A 295 -15.41 -18.24 20.50
N ALA A 296 -14.41 -17.69 19.83
CA ALA A 296 -14.30 -16.26 19.56
C ALA A 296 -15.44 -15.74 18.67
N VAL A 297 -15.93 -16.59 17.77
CA VAL A 297 -17.06 -16.36 16.88
C VAL A 297 -17.50 -17.75 16.43
N GLY A 298 -18.76 -18.15 16.59
CA GLY A 298 -19.22 -19.50 16.21
C GLY A 298 -19.15 -19.78 14.71
N TYR A 299 -17.96 -20.11 14.20
CA TYR A 299 -17.59 -20.56 12.84
C TYR A 299 -17.20 -19.50 11.80
N ASP A 300 -17.34 -18.20 12.06
CA ASP A 300 -17.10 -17.18 11.02
C ASP A 300 -15.63 -16.76 10.84
N LEU A 301 -14.75 -17.05 11.82
CA LEU A 301 -13.31 -16.80 11.73
C LEU A 301 -12.59 -17.68 10.71
N CYS A 302 -13.21 -18.76 10.24
CA CYS A 302 -12.66 -19.58 9.16
C CYS A 302 -13.60 -19.60 7.95
N LYS A 303 -14.71 -18.86 8.01
CA LYS A 303 -15.70 -18.83 6.94
C LYS A 303 -15.31 -17.78 5.89
N PRO A 304 -15.17 -18.18 4.62
CA PRO A 304 -14.97 -17.24 3.55
C PRO A 304 -16.19 -16.31 3.39
N ASP A 305 -15.94 -15.04 3.08
CA ASP A 305 -16.95 -14.09 2.67
C ASP A 305 -17.52 -14.52 1.30
N ALA A 306 -18.82 -14.32 1.11
CA ALA A 306 -19.53 -14.81 -0.07
C ALA A 306 -19.02 -14.19 -1.39
N GLY A 307 -18.38 -13.01 -1.32
CA GLY A 307 -17.79 -12.32 -2.46
C GLY A 307 -16.27 -12.52 -2.62
N ASN A 308 -15.59 -13.06 -1.61
CA ASN A 308 -14.15 -13.28 -1.66
C ASN A 308 -13.77 -14.50 -0.79
N PRO A 309 -13.38 -15.64 -1.40
CA PRO A 309 -13.02 -16.86 -0.67
C PRO A 309 -11.78 -16.69 0.23
N TYR A 310 -11.10 -15.55 0.11
CA TYR A 310 -9.94 -15.13 0.86
C TYR A 310 -10.28 -13.87 1.64
N MET A 311 -11.51 -13.74 2.12
CA MET A 311 -11.87 -12.80 3.17
C MET A 311 -12.60 -13.61 4.23
N LEU A 312 -12.28 -13.40 5.50
CA LEU A 312 -13.09 -13.95 6.57
C LEU A 312 -14.20 -12.94 6.88
N THR A 313 -15.42 -13.41 7.07
CA THR A 313 -16.55 -12.52 7.40
C THR A 313 -16.22 -11.67 8.63
N SER A 314 -16.30 -10.34 8.45
CA SER A 314 -16.01 -9.34 9.47
C SER A 314 -16.88 -9.52 10.72
N MET A 315 -16.24 -9.48 11.89
CA MET A 315 -16.92 -9.22 13.16
C MET A 315 -17.60 -7.84 13.08
N HIS A 316 -18.93 -7.84 12.95
CA HIS A 316 -19.85 -6.70 12.89
C HIS A 316 -20.08 -6.05 11.51
N GLN A 317 -21.33 -6.18 11.05
CA GLN A 317 -21.96 -5.25 10.12
C GLN A 317 -21.79 -3.80 10.64
N GLY A 318 -20.85 -3.06 10.05
CA GLY A 318 -20.61 -1.65 10.38
C GLY A 318 -19.17 -1.28 10.71
N ASN A 319 -18.27 -2.25 10.89
CA ASN A 319 -16.84 -1.95 11.04
C ASN A 319 -16.11 -2.21 9.71
N PRO A 320 -15.54 -1.17 9.06
CA PRO A 320 -14.91 -1.29 7.74
C PRO A 320 -13.58 -2.02 7.76
N PHE A 321 -13.10 -2.46 8.94
CA PHE A 321 -11.95 -3.34 9.03
C PHE A 321 -12.36 -4.72 8.52
N ASN A 322 -12.24 -4.87 7.21
CA ASN A 322 -12.20 -6.15 6.54
C ASN A 322 -11.01 -6.91 7.12
N PHE A 323 -11.26 -7.79 8.09
CA PHE A 323 -10.27 -8.76 8.57
C PHE A 323 -10.01 -9.76 7.43
N GLN A 324 -9.27 -9.30 6.44
CA GLN A 324 -8.71 -10.12 5.40
C GLN A 324 -7.70 -11.07 6.05
N VAL A 325 -8.25 -12.21 6.45
CA VAL A 325 -7.62 -13.52 6.51
C VAL A 325 -6.38 -13.63 7.37
N MET A 326 -6.61 -14.25 8.53
CA MET A 326 -5.56 -14.94 9.27
C MET A 326 -5.11 -16.16 8.46
N LYS A 327 -4.18 -15.94 7.53
CA LYS A 327 -3.52 -16.96 6.72
C LYS A 327 -2.98 -18.13 7.54
N VAL A 328 -2.59 -17.81 8.77
CA VAL A 328 -2.02 -18.76 9.72
C VAL A 328 -3.10 -19.60 10.40
N VAL A 329 -4.33 -19.12 10.58
CA VAL A 329 -5.29 -19.79 11.46
C VAL A 329 -5.86 -21.07 10.88
N THR A 330 -6.09 -21.16 9.57
CA THR A 330 -6.51 -22.43 8.93
C THR A 330 -5.38 -23.47 8.87
N PHE A 331 -4.10 -23.05 9.03
CA PHE A 331 -2.94 -23.95 9.09
C PHE A 331 -2.50 -24.27 10.50
N MET A 332 -2.76 -23.37 11.45
CA MET A 332 -2.48 -23.54 12.88
C MET A 332 -3.60 -24.32 13.55
N CYS A 333 -4.85 -24.09 13.13
CA CYS A 333 -6.05 -24.68 13.71
C CYS A 333 -6.92 -25.30 12.61
N PRO A 334 -6.37 -26.17 11.74
CA PRO A 334 -7.12 -26.71 10.62
C PRO A 334 -8.37 -27.48 11.05
N VAL A 335 -8.33 -28.17 12.19
CA VAL A 335 -9.46 -28.97 12.68
C VAL A 335 -10.57 -28.06 13.19
N GLU A 336 -10.25 -27.12 14.08
CA GLU A 336 -11.23 -26.15 14.59
C GLU A 336 -11.72 -25.17 13.50
N CYS A 337 -10.95 -24.96 12.42
CA CYS A 337 -11.40 -24.28 11.21
C CYS A 337 -12.24 -25.13 10.24
N ASN A 338 -12.55 -26.38 10.60
CA ASN A 338 -13.33 -27.29 9.76
C ASN A 338 -12.70 -27.54 8.37
N CYS A 339 -11.37 -27.53 8.27
CA CYS A 339 -10.69 -27.96 7.04
C CYS A 339 -11.06 -29.41 6.72
N GLY A 340 -11.57 -29.64 5.49
CA GLY A 340 -12.11 -30.94 5.08
C GLY A 340 -13.60 -31.17 5.41
N GLY A 341 -14.24 -30.30 6.19
CA GLY A 341 -15.69 -30.31 6.42
C GLY A 341 -16.21 -31.37 7.41
N GLY A 342 -15.34 -31.96 8.23
CA GLY A 342 -15.69 -33.08 9.10
C GLY A 342 -16.23 -32.71 10.50
N PHE A 343 -16.07 -31.46 10.95
CA PHE A 343 -16.36 -31.09 12.33
C PHE A 343 -17.84 -30.77 12.57
N SER A 344 -18.48 -30.03 11.66
CA SER A 344 -19.92 -29.73 11.71
C SER A 344 -20.44 -29.34 10.33
N SER A 345 -21.61 -29.86 9.95
CA SER A 345 -22.30 -29.50 8.71
C SER A 345 -22.85 -28.07 8.71
N SER A 346 -22.93 -27.43 9.87
CA SER A 346 -23.36 -26.03 10.01
C SER A 346 -22.19 -25.04 10.03
N ALA A 347 -20.96 -25.51 10.18
CA ALA A 347 -19.77 -24.68 10.15
C ALA A 347 -19.40 -24.36 8.70
N GLY A 348 -19.06 -23.10 8.41
CA GLY A 348 -18.50 -22.72 7.11
C GLY A 348 -17.23 -23.53 6.83
N ARG A 349 -17.13 -24.13 5.63
CA ARG A 349 -15.92 -24.80 5.18
C ARG A 349 -15.04 -23.77 4.44
N PRO A 350 -13.77 -23.57 4.84
CA PRO A 350 -12.82 -22.77 4.07
C PRO A 350 -12.61 -23.34 2.67
N ASP A 351 -12.16 -22.52 1.72
CA ASP A 351 -11.68 -23.03 0.43
C ASP A 351 -10.56 -24.06 0.65
N ASP A 352 -10.60 -25.17 -0.08
CA ASP A 352 -9.63 -26.27 0.06
C ASP A 352 -8.18 -25.79 -0.12
N ARG A 353 -7.94 -24.73 -0.91
CA ARG A 353 -6.63 -24.10 -1.12
C ARG A 353 -6.05 -23.49 0.15
N LEU A 354 -6.91 -23.10 1.08
CA LEU A 354 -6.55 -22.50 2.37
C LEU A 354 -6.36 -23.54 3.48
N CYS A 355 -6.45 -24.83 3.15
CA CYS A 355 -6.27 -25.91 4.11
C CYS A 355 -5.03 -26.77 3.78
N PRO A 356 -4.40 -27.38 4.81
CA PRO A 356 -3.42 -28.43 4.60
C PRO A 356 -3.99 -29.56 3.76
N THR A 357 -3.23 -30.09 2.80
CA THR A 357 -3.74 -31.16 1.93
C THR A 357 -4.09 -32.42 2.73
N SER A 358 -3.41 -32.66 3.85
CA SER A 358 -3.73 -33.76 4.76
C SER A 358 -5.12 -33.66 5.38
N CYS A 359 -5.76 -32.48 5.40
CA CYS A 359 -7.14 -32.34 5.89
C CYS A 359 -8.19 -32.68 4.85
N LEU A 360 -7.84 -32.68 3.57
CA LEU A 360 -8.80 -32.81 2.47
C LEU A 360 -9.18 -34.27 2.16
N CYS A 361 -8.36 -35.23 2.57
CA CYS A 361 -8.49 -36.64 2.14
C CYS A 361 -8.93 -37.62 3.23
N VAL A 362 -9.10 -37.21 4.49
CA VAL A 362 -9.09 -38.16 5.62
C VAL A 362 -10.48 -38.65 6.06
N TRP A 363 -11.57 -38.01 5.65
CA TRP A 363 -12.89 -38.32 6.21
C TRP A 363 -13.77 -39.13 5.25
N GLU A 364 -13.28 -40.28 4.79
CA GLU A 364 -14.16 -41.36 4.32
C GLU A 364 -14.96 -41.88 5.54
N MET A 365 -16.21 -41.40 5.66
CA MET A 365 -17.38 -41.81 6.46
C MET A 365 -17.34 -43.09 7.34
N GLY A 366 -16.30 -43.32 8.15
CA GLY A 366 -16.15 -44.58 8.90
C GLY A 366 -15.70 -44.48 10.36
N ARG A 367 -15.17 -43.33 10.83
CA ARG A 367 -14.70 -43.20 12.21
C ARG A 367 -15.51 -42.15 12.98
N PRO A 368 -16.16 -42.52 14.11
CA PRO A 368 -16.84 -41.57 14.98
C PRO A 368 -15.88 -40.49 15.49
N ILE A 369 -16.32 -39.23 15.42
CA ILE A 369 -15.60 -37.99 15.79
C ILE A 369 -14.98 -38.04 17.21
N ALA A 370 -15.49 -38.91 18.08
CA ALA A 370 -15.04 -39.01 19.47
C ALA A 370 -13.59 -39.49 19.66
N GLU A 371 -12.96 -40.14 18.67
CA GLU A 371 -11.60 -40.70 18.83
C GLU A 371 -10.47 -39.79 18.31
N ALA A 372 -10.77 -38.71 17.58
CA ALA A 372 -9.75 -37.81 17.02
C ALA A 372 -9.44 -36.57 17.87
N ALA A 373 -10.21 -36.34 18.95
CA ALA A 373 -10.07 -35.20 19.84
C ALA A 373 -9.47 -35.54 21.22
N MET A 374 -8.95 -36.77 21.38
CA MET A 374 -8.11 -37.20 22.52
C MET A 374 -6.70 -37.45 22.01
#